data_AF-A0A835SES1-F1
#
_entry.id   AF-A0A835SES1-F1
#
_cell.length_a   1.000
_cell.length_b   1.000
_cell.length_c   1.000
_cell.angle_alpha   90.00
_cell.angle_beta   90.00
_cell.angle_gamma   90.00
#
_symmetry.space_group_name_H-M   'P 1'
#
loop_
_entity.id
_entity.type
_entity.pdbx_description
1 polymer ?
#
loop_
_entity_poly.entity_id
_entity_poly.type
_entity_poly.pdbx_seq_one_letter_code
_entity_poly.pdbx_strand_id
1 'polypeptide(L)'
;MASVTCCALLLFSSLFLFFTFPTASAVRTGRSTMVWRKKLNKLVPIPDVKNNEEVQHLGQLALQAANEDYKNRYPQLTGSNLPSSELLHFKQVTMGKRGVDHIGERYYLEILSTKRDNTILGSCNVNLRKLSSDSIFLINWTFRVIGY
;
A
#
# COMPACT_ATOMS: atom_id res chain seq x y z
N MET A 1 42.32 8.49 -0.65
CA MET A 1 43.49 7.60 -0.56
C MET A 1 43.25 6.64 0.60
N ALA A 2 43.46 5.33 0.35
CA ALA A 2 43.20 4.13 1.17
C ALA A 2 41.70 3.89 1.52
N SER A 3 40.96 2.87 1.05
CA SER A 3 41.18 1.42 0.82
C SER A 3 41.63 0.68 2.08
N VAL A 4 40.79 -0.23 2.60
CA VAL A 4 41.09 -1.66 2.82
C VAL A 4 39.88 -2.36 3.43
N THR A 5 39.52 -3.46 2.78
CA THR A 5 38.44 -4.41 2.99
C THR A 5 38.92 -5.64 3.80
N CYS A 6 37.94 -6.43 4.26
CA CYS A 6 37.95 -7.90 4.39
C CYS A 6 38.42 -8.54 5.73
N CYS A 7 37.47 -9.31 6.29
CA CYS A 7 37.63 -10.75 6.54
C CYS A 7 38.53 -11.23 7.69
N ALA A 8 37.87 -11.69 8.76
CA ALA A 8 38.22 -12.94 9.45
C ALA A 8 36.91 -13.49 10.06
N LEU A 9 36.16 -14.38 9.38
CA LEU A 9 36.33 -15.85 9.46
C LEU A 9 36.64 -16.30 10.91
N LEU A 10 35.60 -16.63 11.70
CA LEU A 10 35.01 -17.96 11.85
C LEU A 10 35.95 -19.01 12.45
N LEU A 11 35.37 -19.77 13.39
CA LEU A 11 35.71 -21.14 13.84
C LEU A 11 36.70 -21.25 15.00
N PHE A 12 36.20 -21.68 16.16
CA PHE A 12 36.45 -23.02 16.75
C PHE A 12 35.28 -23.29 17.73
N SER A 13 34.25 -24.09 17.42
CA SER A 13 34.21 -25.56 17.37
C SER A 13 34.75 -26.23 18.65
N SER A 14 33.86 -26.82 19.46
CA SER A 14 34.00 -28.12 20.16
C SER A 14 33.08 -28.17 21.38
N LEU A 15 31.95 -28.90 21.31
CA LEU A 15 31.82 -30.27 21.84
C LEU A 15 31.64 -30.34 23.37
N PHE A 16 30.37 -30.38 23.77
CA PHE A 16 29.84 -31.29 24.80
C PHE A 16 28.40 -31.57 24.34
N LEU A 17 28.11 -32.60 23.53
CA LEU A 17 27.98 -34.00 23.95
C LEU A 17 27.67 -34.10 25.44
N PHE A 18 26.45 -34.48 25.79
CA PHE A 18 26.16 -35.75 26.45
C PHE A 18 24.73 -35.76 27.02
N PHE A 19 24.12 -36.95 26.98
CA PHE A 19 22.95 -37.41 27.77
C PHE A 19 21.52 -37.15 27.25
N THR A 20 21.12 -38.05 26.34
CA THR A 20 20.00 -38.99 26.55
C THR A 20 18.77 -38.50 27.32
N PHE A 21 17.73 -38.16 26.56
CA PHE A 21 16.32 -38.41 26.91
C PHE A 21 16.11 -39.94 27.08
N PRO A 22 15.21 -40.49 27.92
CA PRO A 22 13.82 -40.03 28.07
C PRO A 22 13.13 -40.30 29.44
N THR A 23 12.45 -39.31 30.01
CA THR A 23 11.22 -39.61 30.77
C THR A 23 10.23 -38.48 30.58
N ALA A 24 9.10 -38.86 30.00
CA ALA A 24 8.00 -38.00 29.62
C ALA A 24 7.44 -37.25 30.83
N SER A 25 7.70 -35.95 30.88
CA SER A 25 6.84 -35.00 31.54
C SER A 25 5.47 -35.03 30.85
N ALA A 26 4.54 -35.84 31.37
CA ALA A 26 3.12 -35.67 31.11
C ALA A 26 2.61 -34.43 31.87
N VAL A 27 3.18 -33.26 31.57
CA VAL A 27 2.55 -31.99 31.93
C VAL A 27 1.35 -31.89 31.02
N ARG A 28 0.18 -32.17 31.59
CA ARG A 28 -1.14 -31.84 31.05
C ARG A 28 -1.21 -30.33 30.88
N THR A 29 -0.52 -29.82 29.86
CA THR A 29 -0.77 -28.49 29.35
C THR A 29 -2.12 -28.59 28.68
N GLY A 30 -3.16 -28.23 29.43
CA GLY A 30 -4.35 -27.62 28.85
C GLY A 30 -3.90 -26.33 28.17
N ARG A 31 -3.18 -26.46 27.05
CA ARG A 31 -2.94 -25.40 26.12
C ARG A 31 -4.31 -25.11 25.51
N SER A 32 -5.04 -24.20 26.15
CA SER A 32 -5.65 -23.13 25.39
C SER A 32 -4.51 -22.46 24.61
N THR A 33 -4.06 -23.10 23.52
CA THR A 33 -3.62 -22.34 22.36
C THR A 33 -4.87 -21.59 21.97
N MET A 34 -5.07 -20.44 22.60
CA MET A 34 -5.77 -19.34 21.99
C MET A 34 -5.00 -19.18 20.69
N VAL A 35 -5.53 -19.78 19.62
CA VAL A 35 -5.05 -19.52 18.28
C VAL A 35 -5.38 -18.06 18.13
N TRP A 36 -4.40 -17.21 18.47
CA TRP A 36 -4.31 -15.86 18.01
C TRP A 36 -4.22 -16.02 16.50
N ARG A 37 -5.39 -16.22 15.86
CA ARG A 37 -5.60 -15.81 14.49
C ARG A 37 -5.27 -14.34 14.57
N LYS A 38 -4.01 -14.00 14.28
CA LYS A 38 -3.61 -12.66 13.85
C LYS A 38 -4.69 -12.32 12.84
N LYS A 39 -5.63 -11.44 13.24
CA LYS A 39 -6.63 -10.88 12.35
C LYS A 39 -5.80 -10.23 11.27
N LEU A 40 -5.56 -10.97 10.18
CA LEU A 40 -5.02 -10.42 8.96
C LEU A 40 -5.97 -9.27 8.66
N ASN A 41 -5.44 -8.04 8.70
CA ASN A 41 -6.17 -6.83 8.34
C ASN A 41 -6.52 -6.92 6.86
N LYS A 42 -7.55 -7.72 6.56
CA LYS A 42 -8.00 -8.03 5.24
C LYS A 42 -8.73 -6.78 4.76
N LEU A 43 -8.25 -6.20 3.67
CA LEU A 43 -8.98 -5.14 2.97
C LEU A 43 -10.34 -5.71 2.54
N VAL A 44 -11.41 -5.10 3.03
CA VAL A 44 -12.80 -5.46 2.73
C VAL A 44 -13.29 -4.55 1.59
N PRO A 45 -13.98 -5.08 0.58
CA PRO A 45 -14.59 -4.24 -0.45
C PRO A 45 -15.57 -3.25 0.18
N ILE A 46 -15.55 -2.01 -0.29
CA ILE A 46 -16.52 -1.00 0.12
C ILE A 46 -17.77 -1.19 -0.73
N PRO A 47 -18.95 -1.40 -0.12
CA PRO A 47 -20.19 -1.51 -0.88
C PRO A 47 -20.57 -0.16 -1.50
N ASP A 48 -21.21 -0.22 -2.66
CA ASP A 48 -21.78 0.94 -3.37
C ASP A 48 -20.84 2.16 -3.48
N VAL A 49 -19.61 1.91 -3.93
CA VAL A 49 -18.54 2.91 -4.04
C VAL A 49 -18.98 4.16 -4.80
N LYS A 50 -19.82 4.00 -5.83
CA LYS A 50 -20.24 5.10 -6.72
C LYS A 50 -21.09 6.14 -6.00
N ASN A 51 -21.92 5.72 -5.05
CA ASN A 51 -22.82 6.60 -4.31
C ASN A 51 -22.26 7.01 -2.93
N ASN A 52 -21.10 6.48 -2.54
CA ASN A 52 -20.48 6.81 -1.27
C ASN A 52 -19.70 8.13 -1.36
N GLU A 53 -20.32 9.22 -0.89
CA GLU A 53 -19.76 10.58 -0.93
C GLU A 53 -18.37 10.69 -0.28
N GLU A 54 -18.16 10.02 0.86
CA GLU A 54 -16.86 10.02 1.55
C GLU A 54 -15.78 9.39 0.65
N VAL A 55 -16.08 8.26 0.02
CA VAL A 55 -15.12 7.57 -0.86
C VAL A 55 -14.87 8.36 -2.14
N GLN A 56 -15.88 9.01 -2.70
CA GLN A 56 -15.71 9.89 -3.86
C GLN A 56 -14.80 11.08 -3.50
N HIS A 57 -15.03 11.70 -2.34
CA HIS A 57 -14.20 12.79 -1.84
C HIS A 57 -12.75 12.35 -1.56
N LEU A 58 -12.55 11.19 -0.94
CA LEU A 58 -11.21 10.60 -0.75
C LEU A 58 -10.53 10.34 -2.10
N GLY A 59 -11.28 9.89 -3.10
CA GLY A 59 -10.78 9.69 -4.46
C GLY A 59 -10.33 11.00 -5.11
N GLN A 60 -11.06 12.09 -4.92
CA GLN A 60 -10.69 13.42 -5.44
C GLN A 60 -9.37 13.91 -4.82
N LEU A 61 -9.26 13.88 -3.49
CA LEU A 61 -8.04 14.28 -2.78
C LEU A 61 -6.83 13.43 -3.20
N ALA A 62 -7.04 12.12 -3.35
CA ALA A 62 -5.99 11.19 -3.78
C ALA A 62 -5.49 11.49 -5.19
N LEU A 63 -6.40 11.80 -6.11
CA LEU A 63 -6.02 12.14 -7.49
C LEU A 63 -5.29 13.48 -7.54
N GLN A 64 -5.70 14.46 -6.73
CA GLN A 64 -4.97 15.72 -6.60
C GLN A 64 -3.54 15.49 -6.09
N ALA A 65 -3.38 14.72 -5.02
CA ALA A 65 -2.05 14.39 -4.47
C ALA A 65 -1.19 13.61 -5.49
N ALA A 66 -1.79 12.70 -6.27
CA ALA A 66 -1.09 11.99 -7.34
C ALA A 66 -0.63 12.94 -8.46
N ASN A 67 -1.47 13.92 -8.84
CA ASN A 67 -1.10 14.96 -9.81
C ASN A 67 0.04 15.85 -9.30
N GLU A 68 0.04 16.21 -8.02
CA GLU A 68 1.12 16.98 -7.40
C GLU A 68 2.43 16.16 -7.33
N ASP A 69 2.36 14.90 -6.91
CA ASP A 69 3.51 13.99 -6.92
C ASP A 69 4.06 13.78 -8.34
N TYR A 70 3.18 13.64 -9.35
CA TYR A 70 3.59 13.55 -10.76
C TYR A 70 4.34 14.81 -11.23
N LYS A 71 3.79 16.01 -10.97
CA LYS A 71 4.43 17.29 -11.29
C LYS A 71 5.81 17.43 -10.64
N ASN A 72 5.91 17.03 -9.38
CA ASN A 72 7.15 17.13 -8.61
C ASN A 72 8.21 16.15 -9.10
N ARG A 73 7.83 14.94 -9.53
CA ARG A 73 8.75 13.92 -10.05
C ARG A 73 9.20 14.19 -11.48
N TYR A 74 8.33 14.81 -12.28
CA TYR A 74 8.57 15.03 -13.70
C TYR A 74 8.42 16.50 -14.10
N PRO A 75 9.20 17.42 -13.48
CA PRO A 75 9.07 18.86 -13.73
C PRO A 75 9.49 19.27 -15.15
N GLN A 76 10.21 18.40 -15.88
CA GLN A 76 10.81 18.72 -17.19
C GLN A 76 10.24 17.91 -18.37
N LEU A 77 9.15 17.16 -18.19
CA LEU A 77 8.60 16.35 -19.28
C LEU A 77 7.77 17.18 -20.28
N THR A 78 8.39 18.14 -20.94
CA THR A 78 7.90 18.65 -22.24
C THR A 78 8.08 17.55 -23.30
N GLY A 79 7.22 16.52 -23.31
CA GLY A 79 7.18 15.52 -24.39
C GLY A 79 7.03 14.03 -24.03
N SER A 80 6.68 13.65 -22.79
CA SER A 80 6.30 12.26 -22.50
C SER A 80 4.86 11.95 -22.92
N ASN A 81 4.54 10.68 -23.19
CA ASN A 81 3.22 10.18 -23.63
C ASN A 81 2.04 10.41 -22.66
N LEU A 82 2.29 11.02 -21.49
CA LEU A 82 1.31 11.80 -20.74
C LEU A 82 1.69 13.27 -20.97
N PRO A 83 0.93 14.06 -21.73
CA PRO A 83 1.26 15.46 -21.96
C PRO A 83 1.37 16.12 -20.58
N SER A 84 2.56 16.66 -20.26
CA SER A 84 2.84 17.29 -18.97
C SER A 84 1.91 18.45 -18.61
N SER A 85 1.11 18.91 -19.58
CA SER A 85 0.06 19.90 -19.43
C SER A 85 -1.31 19.34 -19.00
N GLU A 86 -1.59 18.04 -19.13
CA GLU A 86 -2.89 17.45 -18.76
C GLU A 86 -2.81 16.77 -17.40
N LEU A 87 -3.17 17.52 -16.36
CA LEU A 87 -3.48 16.92 -15.06
C LEU A 87 -4.67 15.98 -15.20
N LEU A 88 -4.63 14.86 -14.49
CA LEU A 88 -5.74 13.91 -14.46
C LEU A 88 -6.95 14.58 -13.81
N HIS A 89 -8.09 14.62 -14.51
CA HIS A 89 -9.35 15.11 -13.94
C HIS A 89 -10.15 13.97 -13.32
N PHE A 90 -10.69 14.19 -12.13
CA PHE A 90 -11.50 13.20 -11.42
C PHE A 90 -12.84 13.01 -12.15
N LYS A 91 -13.21 11.76 -12.43
CA LYS A 91 -14.57 11.41 -12.90
C LYS A 91 -15.38 10.71 -11.82
N GLN A 92 -14.87 9.60 -11.30
CA GLN A 92 -15.53 8.83 -10.24
C GLN A 92 -14.57 7.76 -9.68
N VAL A 93 -14.82 7.31 -8.46
CA VAL A 93 -14.25 6.05 -7.95
C VAL A 93 -15.10 4.87 -8.44
N THR A 94 -14.45 3.90 -9.08
CA THR A 94 -15.10 2.72 -9.68
C THR A 94 -15.05 1.50 -8.78
N MET A 95 -13.99 1.37 -7.97
CA MET A 95 -13.82 0.30 -7.00
C MET A 95 -13.09 0.83 -5.76
N GLY A 96 -13.40 0.28 -4.59
CA GLY A 96 -12.79 0.64 -3.33
C GLY A 96 -12.68 -0.55 -2.40
N LYS A 97 -11.55 -0.65 -1.68
CA LYS A 97 -11.37 -1.57 -0.56
C LYS A 97 -10.86 -0.78 0.65
N ARG A 98 -11.33 -1.11 1.84
CA ARG A 98 -10.93 -0.49 3.11
C ARG A 98 -10.44 -1.55 4.08
N GLY A 99 -9.39 -1.25 4.83
CA GLY A 99 -9.00 -2.03 6.01
C GLY A 99 -8.64 -1.11 7.15
N VAL A 100 -8.79 -1.58 8.38
CA VAL A 100 -8.40 -0.84 9.58
C VAL A 100 -7.29 -1.64 10.25
N ASP A 101 -6.19 -0.96 10.57
CA ASP A 101 -5.08 -1.52 11.34
C ASP A 101 -4.80 -0.65 12.58
N HIS A 102 -3.73 -0.96 13.32
CA HIS A 102 -3.35 -0.22 14.53
C HIS A 102 -2.79 1.18 14.24
N ILE A 103 -2.49 1.49 12.97
CA ILE A 103 -1.95 2.77 12.53
C ILE A 103 -3.10 3.67 12.04
N GLY A 104 -4.12 3.10 11.39
CA GLY A 104 -5.31 3.82 10.96
C GLY A 104 -6.10 3.08 9.90
N GLU A 105 -6.83 3.82 9.08
CA GLU A 105 -7.61 3.26 7.99
C GLU A 105 -6.79 3.29 6.69
N ARG A 106 -6.72 2.16 6.01
CA ARG A 106 -6.10 2.02 4.69
C ARG A 106 -7.18 1.88 3.63
N TYR A 107 -7.09 2.70 2.60
CA TYR A 107 -7.99 2.65 1.44
C TYR A 107 -7.21 2.28 0.19
N TYR A 108 -7.77 1.40 -0.63
CA TYR A 108 -7.31 1.13 -1.98
C TYR A 108 -8.45 1.49 -2.92
N LEU A 109 -8.27 2.52 -3.75
CA LEU A 109 -9.31 3.05 -4.64
C LEU A 109 -8.85 2.94 -6.09
N GLU A 110 -9.77 2.57 -6.97
CA GLU A 110 -9.61 2.66 -8.42
C GLU A 110 -10.43 3.85 -8.93
N ILE A 111 -9.73 4.89 -9.37
CA ILE A 111 -10.32 6.15 -9.81
C ILE A 111 -10.32 6.19 -11.33
N LEU A 112 -11.48 6.42 -11.94
CA LEU A 112 -11.58 6.72 -13.35
C LEU A 112 -11.20 8.19 -13.57
N SER A 113 -10.23 8.43 -14.44
CA SER A 113 -9.73 9.76 -14.75
C SER A 113 -10.06 10.17 -16.18
N THR A 114 -10.26 11.46 -16.38
CA THR A 114 -10.57 12.07 -17.68
C THR A 114 -9.54 13.13 -18.05
N LYS A 115 -9.53 13.47 -19.33
CA LYS A 115 -8.95 14.70 -19.86
C LYS A 115 -9.88 15.89 -19.61
N ARG A 116 -9.41 17.10 -19.95
CA ARG A 116 -10.17 18.35 -19.80
C ARG A 116 -11.48 18.37 -20.61
N ASP A 117 -11.51 17.67 -21.73
CA ASP A 117 -12.67 17.49 -22.62
C ASP A 117 -13.65 16.39 -22.12
N ASN A 118 -13.46 15.88 -20.90
CA ASN A 118 -14.23 14.78 -20.29
C ASN A 118 -14.05 13.41 -21.00
N THR A 119 -13.12 13.29 -21.95
CA THR A 119 -12.73 12.01 -22.54
C THR A 119 -12.06 11.15 -21.48
N ILE A 120 -12.47 9.89 -21.36
CA ILE A 120 -11.86 8.94 -20.42
C ILE A 120 -10.41 8.71 -20.83
N LEU A 121 -9.48 8.99 -19.94
CA LEU A 121 -8.04 8.80 -20.17
C LEU A 121 -7.56 7.45 -19.66
N GLY A 122 -8.04 7.05 -18.47
CA GLY A 122 -7.55 5.85 -17.83
C GLY A 122 -8.02 5.68 -16.40
N SER A 123 -7.38 4.72 -15.72
CA SER A 123 -7.65 4.35 -14.34
C SER A 123 -6.41 4.65 -13.47
N CYS A 124 -6.62 5.42 -12.41
CA CYS A 124 -5.63 5.71 -11.38
C CYS A 124 -5.91 4.83 -10.16
N ASN A 125 -5.00 3.89 -9.88
CA ASN A 125 -5.05 3.07 -8.67
C ASN A 125 -4.28 3.78 -7.57
N VAL A 126 -4.97 4.13 -6.49
CA VAL A 126 -4.39 4.84 -5.34
C VAL A 126 -4.50 4.01 -4.08
N ASN A 127 -3.50 4.14 -3.23
CA ASN A 127 -3.47 3.54 -1.90
C ASN A 127 -3.22 4.64 -0.88
N LEU A 128 -4.19 4.83 0.00
CA LEU A 128 -4.27 5.95 0.94
C LEU A 128 -4.25 5.44 2.37
N ARG A 129 -3.79 6.31 3.27
CA ARG A 129 -3.94 6.14 4.72
C ARG A 129 -4.67 7.33 5.32
N LYS A 130 -5.78 7.08 5.98
CA LYS A 130 -6.51 8.06 6.79
C LYS A 130 -6.18 7.80 8.26
N LEU A 131 -5.48 8.73 8.90
CA LEU A 131 -5.21 8.71 10.34
C LEU A 131 -6.30 9.43 11.12
N SER A 132 -6.88 10.48 10.54
CA SER A 132 -7.99 11.27 11.06
C SER A 132 -8.74 11.93 9.90
N SER A 133 -9.79 12.71 10.17
CA SER A 133 -10.51 13.47 9.13
C SER A 133 -9.61 14.44 8.36
N ASP A 134 -8.59 15.01 9.01
CA ASP A 134 -7.70 16.02 8.43
C ASP A 134 -6.33 15.46 8.02
N SER A 135 -6.06 14.18 8.28
CA SER A 135 -4.76 13.55 8.05
C SER A 135 -4.89 12.36 7.11
N ILE A 136 -4.84 12.66 5.80
CA ILE A 136 -4.91 11.68 4.71
C ILE A 136 -3.59 11.70 3.95
N PHE A 137 -2.96 10.53 3.79
CA PHE A 137 -1.67 10.38 3.14
C PHE A 137 -1.76 9.46 1.93
N LEU A 138 -1.22 9.90 0.80
CA LEU A 138 -0.97 9.05 -0.34
C LEU A 138 0.25 8.17 -0.08
N ILE A 139 0.06 6.85 -0.02
CA ILE A 139 1.17 5.89 0.17
C ILE A 139 1.86 5.65 -1.17
N ASN A 140 1.08 5.26 -2.18
CA ASN A 140 1.54 5.09 -3.54
C ASN A 140 0.35 5.17 -4.51
N TRP A 141 0.68 5.34 -5.78
CA TRP A 141 -0.29 5.37 -6.86
C TRP A 141 0.33 4.81 -8.15
N THR A 142 -0.53 4.33 -9.04
CA THR A 142 -0.15 3.91 -10.39
C THR A 142 -1.25 4.34 -11.35
N PHE A 143 -0.86 4.74 -12.55
CA PHE A 143 -1.81 5.14 -13.59
C PHE A 143 -1.76 4.17 -14.77
N ARG A 144 -2.93 3.76 -15.25
CA ARG A 144 -3.10 2.90 -16.42
C ARG A 144 -3.97 3.62 -17.45
N VAL A 145 -3.38 3.93 -18.60
CA VAL A 145 -4.11 4.46 -19.77
C VAL A 145 -5.04 3.37 -20.31
N ILE A 146 -6.28 3.73 -20.67
CA ILE A 146 -7.24 2.82 -21.31
C ILE A 146 -7.37 3.27 -22.77
N GLY A 147 -6.81 2.49 -23.71
CA GLY A 147 -6.92 2.73 -25.15
C GLY A 147 -5.68 3.33 -25.81
N TYR A 148 -4.75 2.46 -26.21
CA TYR A 148 -3.83 2.69 -27.33
C TYR A 148 -4.14 1.67 -28.41
#